data_AF-A0A0A3I2H1-F1
#
_entry.id   AF-A0A0A3I2H1-F1
#
_cell.length_a   1.000
_cell.length_b   1.000
_cell.length_c   1.000
_cell.angle_alpha   90.00
_cell.angle_beta   90.00
_cell.angle_gamma   90.00
#
_symmetry.space_group_name_H-M   'P 1'
#
loop_
_entity.id
_entity.type
_entity.pdbx_description
1 polymer ?
#
loop_
_entity_poly.entity_id
_entity_poly.type
_entity_poly.pdbx_seq_one_letter_code
_entity_poly.pdbx_strand_id
1 'polypeptide(L)' 'MWSFSTFKDKRYWILLIPAIIFLVLFSVFASDFILERPYITLILIIIFIALFWSIYHMWRYFGDRKKNNADDSGDL' A
#
# COMPACT_ATOMS: atom_id res chain seq x y z
N MET A 1 11.34 -9.25 4.40
CA MET A 1 11.90 -8.78 5.69
C MET A 1 11.14 -7.52 6.10
N TRP A 2 10.39 -7.59 7.20
CA TRP A 2 9.66 -6.44 7.74
C TRP A 2 10.66 -5.56 8.48
N SER A 3 11.23 -4.57 7.79
CA SER A 3 12.16 -3.62 8.41
C SER A 3 11.37 -2.42 8.89
N PHE A 4 11.60 -1.98 10.13
CA PHE A 4 11.04 -0.73 10.68
C PHE A 4 11.39 0.52 9.83
N SER A 5 12.31 0.40 8.86
CA SER A 5 12.59 1.44 7.87
C SER A 5 11.37 1.77 6.98
N THR A 6 10.45 0.84 6.76
CA THR A 6 9.26 1.03 5.91
C THR A 6 8.38 2.16 6.44
N PHE A 7 8.25 2.29 7.76
CA PHE A 7 7.50 3.36 8.42
C PHE A 7 8.19 4.74 8.36
N LYS A 8 9.47 4.78 7.99
CA LYS A 8 10.23 6.04 7.81
C LYS A 8 10.15 6.56 6.38
N ASP A 9 9.61 5.75 5.46
CA ASP A 9 9.54 6.06 4.04
C ASP A 9 8.35 6.99 3.74
N LYS A 10 8.62 8.17 3.19
CA LYS A 10 7.57 9.15 2.81
C LYS A 10 6.55 8.53 1.84
N ARG A 11 6.99 7.62 0.97
CA ARG A 11 6.12 6.95 -0.01
C ARG A 11 5.10 6.05 0.66
N TYR A 12 5.49 5.40 1.76
CA TYR A 12 4.59 4.56 2.55
C TYR A 12 3.44 5.39 3.14
N TRP A 13 3.74 6.54 3.74
CA TRP A 13 2.72 7.42 4.33
C TRP A 13 1.76 8.04 3.29
N ILE A 14 2.27 8.38 2.10
CA ILE A 14 1.46 8.87 0.96
C ILE A 14 0.45 7.82 0.49
N LEU A 15 0.80 6.54 0.54
CA LEU A 15 -0.10 5.44 0.22
C LEU A 15 -1.04 5.10 1.39
N LEU A 16 -0.51 5.10 2.61
CA LEU A 16 -1.21 4.67 3.82
C LEU A 16 -2.41 5.56 4.13
N ILE A 17 -2.26 6.88 4.06
CA ILE A 17 -3.32 7.83 4.40
C ILE A 17 -4.57 7.61 3.51
N PRO A 18 -4.46 7.59 2.17
CA PRO A 18 -5.58 7.24 1.29
C PRO A 18 -6.16 5.85 1.56
N ALA A 19 -5.32 4.85 1.84
CA ALA A 19 -5.77 3.50 2.12
C ALA A 19 -6.62 3.43 3.40
N ILE A 20 -6.22 4.13 4.47
CA ILE A 20 -6.99 4.22 5.72
C ILE A 20 -8.31 4.96 5.48
N ILE A 21 -8.28 6.07 4.76
CA ILE A 21 -9.50 6.83 4.42
C ILE A 21 -10.49 5.92 3.67
N PHE A 22 -10.02 5.19 2.66
CA PHE A 22 -10.86 4.22 1.93
C PHE A 22 -11.44 3.15 2.83
N LEU A 23 -10.66 2.62 3.77
CA LEU A 23 -11.10 1.56 4.68
C LEU A 23 -12.18 2.08 5.64
N VAL A 24 -12.03 3.30 6.15
CA VAL A 24 -13.05 3.96 6.99
C VAL A 24 -14.32 4.23 6.19
N LEU A 25 -14.21 4.78 4.97
CA LEU A 25 -15.37 4.98 4.11
C LEU A 25 -16.08 3.66 3.80
N PHE A 26 -15.31 2.62 3.44
CA PHE A 26 -15.86 1.29 3.18
C PHE A 26 -16.61 0.75 4.40
N SER A 27 -16.04 0.90 5.60
CA SER A 27 -16.71 0.45 6.83
C SER A 27 -18.00 1.21 7.15
N VAL A 28 -18.09 2.50 6.83
CA VAL A 28 -19.27 3.33 7.12
C VAL A 28 -20.35 3.15 6.06
N PHE A 29 -19.98 3.15 4.79
CA PHE A 29 -20.94 3.11 3.68
C PHE A 29 -21.34 1.69 3.26
N ALA A 30 -20.53 0.68 3.56
CA ALA A 30 -20.82 -0.72 3.26
C ALA A 30 -21.12 -1.56 4.51
N SER A 31 -21.56 -0.92 5.61
CA SER A 31 -21.84 -1.60 6.88
C SER A 31 -22.82 -2.77 6.74
N ASP A 32 -23.86 -2.60 5.92
CA ASP A 32 -24.88 -3.63 5.69
C ASP A 32 -24.30 -4.85 4.95
N PHE A 33 -23.44 -4.60 3.96
CA PHE A 33 -22.71 -5.66 3.24
C PHE A 33 -21.75 -6.42 4.16
N ILE A 34 -21.09 -5.72 5.08
CA ILE A 34 -20.18 -6.31 6.06
C ILE A 34 -20.93 -7.26 6.99
N LEU A 35 -22.11 -6.85 7.45
CA LEU A 35 -22.97 -7.64 8.34
C LEU A 35 -23.60 -8.85 7.63
N GLU A 36 -24.04 -8.68 6.38
CA GLU A 36 -24.66 -9.77 5.61
C GLU A 36 -23.65 -10.83 5.17
N ARG A 37 -22.40 -10.44 4.84
CA ARG A 37 -21.39 -11.34 4.27
C ARG A 37 -20.01 -11.18 4.93
N PRO A 38 -19.86 -11.62 6.20
CA PRO A 38 -18.62 -11.43 6.95
C PRO A 38 -17.41 -12.16 6.34
N TYR A 39 -17.62 -13.35 5.76
CA TYR A 39 -16.54 -14.12 5.12
C TYR A 39 -15.98 -13.42 3.87
N ILE A 40 -16.87 -12.83 3.04
CA ILE A 40 -16.46 -12.11 1.83
C ILE A 40 -15.71 -10.83 2.22
N THR A 41 -16.19 -10.15 3.26
CA THR A 41 -15.53 -8.97 3.81
C THR A 41 -14.12 -9.28 4.30
N LEU A 42 -13.93 -10.39 5.02
CA LEU A 42 -12.60 -10.83 5.45
C LEU A 42 -11.65 -11.07 4.27
N ILE A 43 -12.12 -11.75 3.22
CA ILE A 43 -11.34 -11.98 2.00
C ILE A 43 -10.99 -10.65 1.33
N LEU A 44 -11.95 -9.73 1.23
CA LEU A 44 -11.73 -8.39 0.67
C LEU A 44 -10.67 -7.60 1.43
N ILE A 45 -10.69 -7.64 2.76
CA ILE A 45 -9.67 -6.96 3.59
C ILE A 45 -8.28 -7.57 3.34
N ILE A 46 -8.17 -8.89 3.26
CA ILE A 46 -6.90 -9.57 2.96
C ILE A 46 -6.39 -9.16 1.57
N ILE A 47 -7.26 -9.17 0.57
CA ILE A 47 -6.93 -8.74 -0.80
C ILE A 47 -6.49 -7.27 -0.80
N PHE A 48 -7.18 -6.41 -0.06
CA PHE A 48 -6.84 -4.99 0.04
C PHE A 48 -5.45 -4.78 0.65
N ILE A 49 -5.12 -5.50 1.74
CA ILE A 49 -3.79 -5.46 2.36
C ILE A 49 -2.72 -5.96 1.38
N ALA A 50 -2.99 -7.06 0.67
CA ALA A 50 -2.07 -7.62 -0.31
C ALA A 50 -1.82 -6.65 -1.49
N LEU A 51 -2.87 -6.01 -2.00
CA LEU A 51 -2.78 -5.00 -3.05
C LEU A 51 -2.00 -3.77 -2.59
N PHE A 52 -2.30 -3.26 -1.40
CA PHE A 52 -1.56 -2.16 -0.80
C PHE A 52 -0.06 -2.48 -0.73
N TRP A 53 0.27 -3.67 -0.26
CA TRP A 53 1.66 -4.12 -0.12
C TRP A 53 2.35 -4.26 -1.48
N SER A 54 1.65 -4.82 -2.46
CA SER A 54 2.14 -4.99 -3.84
C SER A 54 2.44 -3.64 -4.49
N ILE A 55 1.51 -2.68 -4.40
CA ILE A 55 1.68 -1.33 -4.96
C ILE A 55 2.84 -0.60 -4.28
N TYR A 56 2.95 -0.69 -2.95
CA TYR A 56 4.07 -0.09 -2.22
C TYR A 56 5.42 -0.64 -2.69
N HIS A 57 5.56 -1.97 -2.76
CA HIS A 57 6.82 -2.59 -3.19
C HIS A 57 7.13 -2.30 -4.65
N MET A 58 6.13 -2.31 -5.52
CA MET A 58 6.30 -1.99 -6.93
C MET A 58 6.76 -0.55 -7.11
N TRP A 59 6.11 0.41 -6.44
CA TRP A 59 6.49 1.82 -6.50
C TRP A 59 7.89 2.08 -5.91
N ARG A 60 8.23 1.39 -4.81
CA ARG A 60 9.58 1.43 -4.27
C ARG A 60 10.61 0.87 -5.25
N TYR A 61 10.35 -0.30 -5.83
CA TYR A 61 11.25 -0.96 -6.78
C TYR A 61 11.54 -0.09 -8.01
N PHE A 62 10.51 0.49 -8.63
CA PHE A 62 10.70 1.40 -9.76
C PHE A 62 11.39 2.71 -9.36
N GLY A 63 11.14 3.20 -8.14
CA GLY A 63 11.83 4.35 -7.57
C GLY A 63 13.32 4.14 -7.39
N ASP A 64 13.68 3.02 -6.79
CA ASP A 64 15.07 2.67 -6.49
C ASP A 64 15.84 2.37 -7.78
N ARG A 65 15.20 1.70 -8.77
CA ARG A 65 15.80 1.48 -10.10
C ARG A 65 16.09 2.78 -10.84
N LYS A 66 15.19 3.77 -10.76
CA LYS A 66 15.40 5.10 -11.37
C LYS A 66 16.58 5.84 -10.73
N LYS A 67 16.76 5.71 -9.41
CA LYS A 67 17.88 6.34 -8.69
C LYS A 67 19.21 5.72 -9.09
N ASN A 68 19.30 4.38 -9.11
CA ASN A 68 20.55 3.69 -9.45
C ASN A 68 21.03 3.99 -10.89
N ASN A 69 20.11 4.16 -11.84
CA ASN A 69 20.47 4.54 -13.22
C ASN A 69 20.92 6.02 -13.35
N ALA A 70 20.49 6.90 -12.44
CA ALA A 70 20.89 8.31 -12.44
C ALA A 70 22.28 8.50 -11.82
N ASP A 71 22.63 7.70 -10.81
CA ASP A 71 23.95 7.74 -10.18
C ASP A 71 25.04 7.16 -11.11
N ASP A 72 24.72 6.13 -11.92
CA ASP A 72 25.65 5.50 -12.88
C ASP A 72 25.90 6.34 -14.16
N SER A 73 25.10 7.38 -14.39
CA SER A 73 25.26 8.30 -15.54
C SER A 73 25.93 9.64 -15.17
N GLY A 74 26.26 9.85 -13.88
CA GLY A 74 26.97 11.03 -13.39
C GLY A 74 28.50 10.91 -13.35
N ASP A 75 29.05 9.74 -13.67
CA ASP A 75 30.49 9.42 -13.60
C ASP A 75 31.16 9.26 -15.00
N LEU A 76 30.58 9.85 -16.05
CA LEU A 76 31.20 10.00 -17.39
C LEU A 76 31.31 11.48 -17.78
#